data_AF-A0A0F8WIU3-F1
#
_entry.id   AF-A0A0F8WIU3-F1
#
_cell.length_a   1.000
_cell.length_b   1.000
_cell.length_c   1.000
_cell.angle_alpha   90.00
_cell.angle_beta   90.00
_cell.angle_gamma   90.00
#
_symmetry.space_group_name_H-M   'P 1'
#
loop_
_entity.id
_entity.type
_entity.pdbx_description
1 polymer ?
#
loop_
_entity_poly.entity_id
_entity_poly.type
_entity_poly.pdbx_seq_one_letter_code
_entity_poly.pdbx_strand_id
1 'polypeptide(L)'
;ELTWGSHYDKWDLENTKFILNFGSNVLEAHTNHIPMAQRCVDALASGAKMYTFDVRLSNTAVKSTEWILIKAGTDLAVILAMCNVLMENGIYDRKFIETYTNVTVDELKQHLSRYTPEWAEGVSGVPAEKIRSIALEYVRTRPSVCISYRGAVMHYNGVQTERAVLMLEALAGNIDISGGRCRAVGAKWKSTISTPKGPTKKLKILDGEKGDSRSKGSSEGQSSWYGKHETSARRDHDHNLSRSGADRDATHGYVPQPQEDLGTIWVVNVYGMNDSRGGSDSSLDLV
;
A
#
# COMPACT_ATOMS: atom_id res chain seq x y z
N GLU A 1 0.27 8.92 -7.63
CA GLU A 1 0.33 10.26 -8.27
C GLU A 1 1.71 10.92 -8.22
N LEU A 2 2.34 11.10 -7.05
CA LEU A 2 3.57 11.89 -6.92
C LEU A 2 4.83 11.29 -7.60
N THR A 3 4.92 9.97 -7.73
CA THR A 3 6.08 9.29 -8.32
C THR A 3 5.80 8.67 -9.69
N TRP A 4 4.65 8.02 -9.84
CA TRP A 4 4.26 7.28 -11.05
C TRP A 4 3.26 8.05 -11.95
N GLY A 5 2.75 9.22 -11.51
CA GLY A 5 1.82 10.04 -12.30
C GLY A 5 0.42 9.45 -12.52
N SER A 6 0.13 8.24 -12.02
CA SER A 6 -1.18 7.59 -12.07
C SER A 6 -1.81 7.46 -10.68
N HIS A 7 -3.15 7.50 -10.63
CA HIS A 7 -3.95 7.24 -9.43
C HIS A 7 -4.20 5.74 -9.20
N TYR A 8 -4.35 4.98 -10.27
CA TYR A 8 -4.64 3.55 -10.19
C TYR A 8 -3.39 2.72 -10.38
N ASP A 9 -3.26 1.68 -9.56
CA ASP A 9 -2.25 0.63 -9.70
C ASP A 9 -2.80 -0.50 -10.56
N LYS A 10 -2.04 -0.91 -11.58
CA LYS A 10 -2.35 -2.12 -12.35
C LYS A 10 -1.16 -3.07 -12.29
N TRP A 11 -1.45 -4.28 -11.85
CA TRP A 11 -0.48 -5.38 -11.78
C TRP A 11 -0.92 -6.47 -12.74
N ASP A 12 0.01 -6.97 -13.54
CA ASP A 12 -0.24 -8.08 -14.46
C ASP A 12 -0.10 -9.42 -13.72
N LEU A 13 -1.01 -9.67 -12.75
CA LEU A 13 -0.91 -10.83 -11.87
C LEU A 13 -0.98 -12.17 -12.64
N GLU A 14 -1.69 -12.22 -13.77
CA GLU A 14 -1.83 -13.43 -14.60
C GLU A 14 -0.48 -13.95 -15.11
N ASN A 15 0.48 -13.06 -15.37
CA ASN A 15 1.82 -13.41 -15.86
C ASN A 15 2.91 -13.31 -14.77
N THR A 16 2.53 -12.97 -13.54
CA THR A 16 3.45 -12.79 -12.41
C THR A 16 3.84 -14.13 -11.79
N LYS A 17 5.12 -14.32 -11.44
CA LYS A 17 5.61 -15.50 -10.71
C LYS A 17 5.89 -15.25 -9.24
N PHE A 18 6.03 -13.99 -8.84
CA PHE A 18 6.30 -13.61 -7.46
C PHE A 18 5.58 -12.31 -7.08
N ILE A 19 4.82 -12.35 -6.00
CA ILE A 19 4.05 -11.23 -5.45
C ILE A 19 4.62 -10.88 -4.08
N LEU A 20 5.17 -9.68 -3.95
CA LEU A 20 5.54 -9.09 -2.67
C LEU A 20 4.39 -8.21 -2.20
N ASN A 21 3.81 -8.50 -1.03
CA ASN A 21 2.58 -7.84 -0.57
C ASN A 21 2.79 -7.15 0.78
N PHE A 22 2.70 -5.81 0.80
CA PHE A 22 2.74 -4.99 2.02
C PHE A 22 1.37 -4.41 2.35
N GLY A 23 0.78 -4.88 3.45
CA GLY A 23 -0.46 -4.32 3.99
C GLY A 23 -1.64 -4.26 3.00
N SER A 24 -1.67 -5.15 2.00
CA SER A 24 -2.74 -5.22 1.01
C SER A 24 -3.57 -6.49 1.17
N ASN A 25 -4.85 -6.30 1.44
CA ASN A 25 -5.81 -7.40 1.51
C ASN A 25 -6.44 -7.67 0.13
N VAL A 26 -5.60 -8.06 -0.83
CA VAL A 26 -5.95 -8.20 -2.25
C VAL A 26 -7.15 -9.11 -2.48
N LEU A 27 -7.35 -10.13 -1.64
CA LEU A 27 -8.44 -11.09 -1.77
C LEU A 27 -9.75 -10.68 -1.10
N GLU A 28 -9.77 -9.60 -0.30
CA GLU A 28 -10.97 -9.21 0.47
C GLU A 28 -11.44 -7.79 0.22
N ALA A 29 -10.54 -6.80 0.15
CA ALA A 29 -10.90 -5.39 0.30
C ALA A 29 -10.08 -4.42 -0.56
N HIS A 30 -9.43 -4.91 -1.61
CA HIS A 30 -8.59 -4.06 -2.44
C HIS A 30 -9.38 -3.21 -3.44
N THR A 31 -8.89 -2.00 -3.74
CA THR A 31 -9.55 -1.07 -4.66
C THR A 31 -9.61 -1.54 -6.11
N ASN A 32 -8.78 -2.53 -6.48
CA ASN A 32 -8.80 -3.16 -7.80
C ASN A 32 -9.91 -4.22 -7.94
N HIS A 33 -10.73 -4.37 -6.90
CA HIS A 33 -11.97 -5.16 -6.88
C HIS A 33 -11.78 -6.65 -7.24
N ILE A 34 -12.91 -7.31 -7.47
CA ILE A 34 -13.01 -8.76 -7.71
C ILE A 34 -12.12 -9.26 -8.86
N PRO A 35 -11.99 -8.57 -10.02
CA PRO A 35 -11.15 -9.08 -11.10
C PRO A 35 -9.68 -9.23 -10.69
N MET A 36 -9.15 -8.31 -9.87
CA MET A 36 -7.77 -8.43 -9.40
C MET A 36 -7.62 -9.57 -8.39
N ALA A 37 -8.59 -9.77 -7.51
CA ALA A 37 -8.59 -10.88 -6.57
C ALA A 37 -8.62 -12.23 -7.31
N GLN A 38 -9.45 -12.36 -8.36
CA GLN A 38 -9.50 -13.57 -9.20
C GLN A 38 -8.15 -13.86 -9.86
N ARG A 39 -7.54 -12.85 -10.50
CA ARG A 39 -6.20 -12.98 -11.11
C ARG A 39 -5.12 -13.35 -10.11
N CYS A 40 -5.20 -12.79 -8.89
CA CYS A 40 -4.29 -13.17 -7.81
C CYS A 40 -4.45 -14.65 -7.44
N VAL A 41 -5.69 -15.13 -7.28
CA VAL A 41 -5.97 -16.54 -7.00
C VAL A 41 -5.45 -17.44 -8.13
N ASP A 42 -5.67 -17.06 -9.39
CA ASP A 42 -5.20 -17.82 -10.56
C ASP A 42 -3.67 -17.88 -10.63
N ALA A 43 -3.00 -16.77 -10.32
CA ALA A 43 -1.53 -16.72 -10.24
C ALA A 43 -0.99 -17.66 -9.15
N LEU A 44 -1.57 -17.61 -7.95
CA LEU A 44 -1.19 -18.51 -6.84
C LEU A 44 -1.45 -19.98 -7.19
N ALA A 45 -2.59 -20.28 -7.81
CA ALA A 45 -2.92 -21.63 -8.28
C ALA A 45 -1.96 -22.12 -9.37
N SER A 46 -1.42 -21.21 -10.17
CA SER A 46 -0.40 -21.48 -11.19
C SER A 46 1.02 -21.58 -10.63
N GLY A 47 1.19 -21.47 -9.31
CA GLY A 47 2.46 -21.64 -8.61
C GLY A 47 3.23 -20.34 -8.36
N ALA A 48 2.63 -19.17 -8.59
CA ALA A 48 3.24 -17.91 -8.18
C ALA A 48 3.40 -17.87 -6.66
N LYS A 49 4.55 -17.40 -6.18
CA LYS A 49 4.79 -17.22 -4.75
C LYS A 49 4.25 -15.88 -4.29
N MET A 50 3.69 -15.82 -3.08
CA MET A 50 3.28 -14.56 -2.46
C MET A 50 3.82 -14.48 -1.04
N TYR A 51 4.54 -13.40 -0.73
CA TYR A 51 5.03 -13.11 0.62
C TYR A 51 4.27 -11.89 1.15
N THR A 52 3.55 -12.05 2.26
CA THR A 52 2.69 -11.00 2.80
C THR A 52 3.20 -10.47 4.13
N PHE A 53 3.61 -9.20 4.12
CA PHE A 53 3.90 -8.40 5.29
C PHE A 53 2.60 -7.76 5.77
N ASP A 54 2.11 -8.23 6.91
CA ASP A 54 0.87 -7.72 7.52
C ASP A 54 0.96 -7.90 9.04
N VAL A 55 0.40 -6.95 9.79
CA VAL A 55 0.30 -7.01 11.25
C VAL A 55 -0.70 -8.07 11.71
N ARG A 56 -1.65 -8.44 10.83
CA ARG A 56 -2.64 -9.50 11.07
C ARG A 56 -2.45 -10.66 10.10
N LEU A 57 -2.77 -11.85 10.58
CA LEU A 57 -2.94 -13.02 9.72
C LEU A 57 -4.30 -12.94 9.00
N SER A 58 -4.37 -12.13 7.94
CA SER A 58 -5.54 -11.91 7.08
C SER A 58 -5.86 -13.11 6.18
N ASN A 59 -7.03 -13.14 5.52
CA ASN A 59 -7.33 -14.22 4.57
C ASN A 59 -6.35 -14.21 3.39
N THR A 60 -5.86 -13.03 3.00
CA THR A 60 -4.79 -12.91 2.01
C THR A 60 -3.49 -13.52 2.55
N ALA A 61 -3.08 -13.16 3.77
CA ALA A 61 -1.84 -13.69 4.37
C ALA A 61 -1.86 -15.22 4.57
N VAL A 62 -3.02 -15.79 4.93
CA VAL A 62 -3.17 -17.26 5.05
C VAL A 62 -3.03 -17.98 3.71
N LYS A 63 -3.34 -17.30 2.59
CA LYS A 63 -3.20 -17.84 1.23
C LYS A 63 -1.82 -17.59 0.63
N SER A 64 -1.01 -16.77 1.26
CA SER A 64 0.37 -16.50 0.86
C SER A 64 1.27 -17.71 1.09
N THR A 65 2.37 -17.76 0.36
CA THR A 65 3.47 -18.70 0.60
C THR A 65 4.01 -18.53 2.02
N GLU A 66 4.14 -17.28 2.47
CA GLU A 66 4.54 -16.97 3.84
C GLU A 66 3.85 -15.68 4.31
N TRP A 67 3.39 -15.69 5.55
CA TRP A 67 3.00 -14.48 6.29
C TRP A 67 4.18 -14.02 7.14
N ILE A 68 4.54 -12.76 6.99
CA ILE A 68 5.63 -12.11 7.72
C ILE A 68 4.99 -11.09 8.67
N LEU A 69 5.10 -11.38 9.96
CA LEU A 69 4.66 -10.46 10.99
C LEU A 69 5.61 -9.26 11.04
N ILE A 70 5.06 -8.09 10.76
CA ILE A 70 5.76 -6.81 10.80
C ILE A 70 5.13 -5.90 11.87
N LYS A 71 5.93 -5.03 12.50
CA LYS A 71 5.37 -3.98 13.37
C LYS A 71 4.58 -2.94 12.55
N ALA A 72 3.45 -2.48 13.07
CA ALA A 72 2.59 -1.54 12.38
C ALA A 72 3.33 -0.24 11.99
N GLY A 73 3.18 0.20 10.73
CA GLY A 73 3.79 1.43 10.23
C GLY A 73 5.29 1.36 9.92
N THR A 74 5.89 0.17 9.97
CA THR A 74 7.33 -0.03 9.76
C THR A 74 7.70 -0.66 8.41
N ASP A 75 6.73 -0.83 7.51
CA ASP A 75 6.90 -1.38 6.15
C ASP A 75 7.98 -0.66 5.34
N LEU A 76 8.05 0.66 5.47
CA LEU A 76 9.05 1.50 4.83
C LEU A 76 10.48 1.07 5.17
N ALA A 77 10.76 0.69 6.42
CA ALA A 77 12.09 0.26 6.82
C ALA A 77 12.49 -1.04 6.12
N VAL A 78 11.56 -1.99 6.02
CA VAL A 78 11.79 -3.25 5.30
C VAL A 78 12.01 -3.00 3.82
N ILE A 79 11.16 -2.19 3.17
CA ILE A 79 11.28 -1.91 1.74
C ILE A 79 12.60 -1.20 1.42
N LEU A 80 13.01 -0.20 2.22
CA LEU A 80 14.30 0.47 2.05
C LEU A 80 15.48 -0.48 2.23
N ALA A 81 15.39 -1.41 3.18
CA ALA A 81 16.41 -2.44 3.35
C ALA A 81 16.45 -3.45 2.19
N MET A 82 15.31 -3.80 1.59
CA MET A 82 15.29 -4.59 0.36
C MET A 82 15.97 -3.83 -0.78
N CYS A 83 15.70 -2.53 -0.94
CA CYS A 83 16.39 -1.68 -1.92
C CYS A 83 17.91 -1.63 -1.68
N ASN A 84 18.34 -1.47 -0.42
CA ASN A 84 19.76 -1.51 -0.04
C ASN A 84 20.40 -2.84 -0.46
N VAL A 85 19.78 -3.98 -0.14
CA VAL A 85 20.29 -5.32 -0.52
C VAL A 85 20.49 -5.42 -2.03
N LEU A 86 19.52 -4.98 -2.83
CA LEU A 86 19.64 -5.00 -4.28
C LEU A 86 20.82 -4.16 -4.79
N MET A 87 20.96 -2.94 -4.27
CA MET A 87 22.03 -2.01 -4.69
C MET A 87 23.43 -2.49 -4.26
N GLU A 88 23.56 -3.04 -3.06
CA GLU A 88 24.82 -3.61 -2.55
C GLU A 88 25.28 -4.83 -3.37
N ASN A 89 24.33 -5.64 -3.85
CA ASN A 89 24.61 -6.80 -4.70
C ASN A 89 24.78 -6.45 -6.18
N GLY A 90 24.67 -5.18 -6.58
CA GLY A 90 24.75 -4.79 -7.99
C GLY A 90 23.51 -5.16 -8.82
N ILE A 91 22.41 -5.60 -8.20
CA ILE A 91 21.22 -6.12 -8.89
C ILE A 91 20.21 -4.99 -9.06
N TYR A 92 20.30 -4.24 -10.18
CA TYR A 92 19.34 -3.19 -10.50
C TYR A 92 19.26 -2.88 -12.01
N ASP A 93 18.11 -2.40 -12.49
CA ASP A 93 17.92 -1.91 -13.87
C ASP A 93 18.56 -0.52 -14.02
N ARG A 94 19.88 -0.49 -14.26
CA ARG A 94 20.66 0.74 -14.47
C ARG A 94 20.05 1.63 -15.55
N LYS A 95 19.67 1.04 -16.69
CA LYS A 95 19.11 1.77 -17.83
C LYS A 95 17.81 2.47 -17.44
N PHE A 96 16.95 1.81 -16.67
CA PHE A 96 15.73 2.45 -16.16
C PHE A 96 16.07 3.67 -15.31
N ILE A 97 16.96 3.50 -14.32
CA ILE A 97 17.33 4.55 -13.38
C ILE A 97 17.86 5.78 -14.12
N GLU A 98 18.84 5.58 -15.00
CA GLU A 98 19.51 6.67 -15.72
C GLU A 98 18.61 7.36 -16.76
N THR A 99 17.59 6.65 -17.28
CA THR A 99 16.72 7.19 -18.36
C THR A 99 15.46 7.84 -17.84
N TYR A 100 14.77 7.19 -16.90
CA TYR A 100 13.41 7.54 -16.52
C TYR A 100 13.30 8.15 -15.14
N THR A 101 14.42 8.33 -14.44
CA THR A 101 14.42 8.85 -13.08
C THR A 101 15.24 10.13 -12.94
N ASN A 102 15.05 10.82 -11.82
CA ASN A 102 15.73 12.08 -11.49
C ASN A 102 16.99 11.90 -10.63
N VAL A 103 17.48 10.68 -10.45
CA VAL A 103 18.62 10.38 -9.58
C VAL A 103 19.60 9.44 -10.29
N THR A 104 20.87 9.56 -9.93
CA THR A 104 21.91 8.65 -10.39
C THR A 104 21.98 7.38 -9.53
N VAL A 105 22.59 6.34 -10.07
CA VAL A 105 22.86 5.10 -9.34
C VAL A 105 23.71 5.37 -8.09
N ASP A 106 24.71 6.26 -8.18
CA ASP A 106 25.62 6.54 -7.08
C ASP A 106 24.93 7.31 -5.95
N GLU A 107 24.08 8.29 -6.28
CA GLU A 107 23.23 8.97 -5.30
C GLU A 107 22.29 8.00 -4.58
N LEU A 108 21.70 7.05 -5.32
CA LEU A 108 20.86 6.00 -4.72
C LEU A 108 21.65 5.08 -3.80
N LYS A 109 22.84 4.62 -4.21
CA LYS A 109 23.72 3.80 -3.35
C LYS A 109 24.08 4.54 -2.07
N GLN A 110 24.46 5.82 -2.19
CA GLN A 110 24.80 6.65 -1.04
C GLN A 110 23.59 6.83 -0.12
N HIS A 111 22.40 7.12 -0.68
CA HIS A 111 21.19 7.28 0.11
C HIS A 111 20.81 6.00 0.86
N LEU A 112 20.85 4.86 0.17
CA LEU A 112 20.40 3.57 0.68
C LEU A 112 21.41 2.89 1.62
N SER A 113 22.67 3.33 1.64
CA SER A 113 23.74 2.74 2.47
C SER A 113 23.42 2.64 3.96
N ARG A 114 22.56 3.53 4.48
CA ARG A 114 22.17 3.57 5.90
C ARG A 114 21.06 2.58 6.27
N TYR A 115 20.30 2.09 5.27
CA TYR A 115 19.12 1.25 5.50
C TYR A 115 19.49 -0.22 5.37
N THR A 116 20.35 -0.72 6.26
CA THR A 116 20.74 -2.13 6.22
C THR A 116 19.60 -3.04 6.69
N PRO A 117 19.59 -4.33 6.31
CA PRO A 117 18.65 -5.30 6.89
C PRO A 117 18.69 -5.36 8.43
N GLU A 118 19.87 -5.20 9.03
CA GLU A 118 20.06 -5.19 10.48
C GLU A 118 19.41 -3.97 11.16
N TRP A 119 19.50 -2.79 10.52
CA TRP A 119 18.77 -1.61 10.96
C TRP A 119 17.25 -1.84 10.85
N ALA A 120 16.79 -2.37 9.71
CA ALA A 120 15.38 -2.63 9.49
C ALA A 120 14.82 -3.69 10.45
N GLU A 121 15.61 -4.66 10.90
CA GLU A 121 15.22 -5.61 11.93
C GLU A 121 14.91 -4.93 13.26
N GLY A 122 15.77 -4.00 13.71
CA GLY A 122 15.52 -3.23 14.93
C GLY A 122 14.21 -2.43 14.86
N VAL A 123 13.96 -1.81 13.70
CA VAL A 123 12.76 -0.98 13.47
C VAL A 123 11.50 -1.83 13.34
N SER A 124 11.52 -2.83 12.47
CA SER A 124 10.31 -3.54 12.02
C SER A 124 10.02 -4.85 12.76
N GLY A 125 11.02 -5.42 13.43
CA GLY A 125 10.95 -6.75 14.03
C GLY A 125 11.04 -7.92 13.03
N VAL A 126 11.19 -7.65 11.73
CA VAL A 126 11.43 -8.69 10.73
C VAL A 126 12.92 -9.06 10.73
N PRO A 127 13.30 -10.34 10.87
CA PRO A 127 14.71 -10.73 10.89
C PRO A 127 15.48 -10.26 9.64
N ALA A 128 16.69 -9.72 9.82
CA ALA A 128 17.53 -9.19 8.74
C ALA A 128 17.77 -10.22 7.63
N GLU A 129 18.02 -11.48 8.02
CA GLU A 129 18.23 -12.58 7.08
C GLU A 129 16.98 -12.85 6.23
N LYS A 130 15.78 -12.72 6.81
CA LYS A 130 14.51 -12.87 6.09
C LYS A 130 14.30 -11.75 5.08
N ILE A 131 14.63 -10.51 5.46
CA ILE A 131 14.59 -9.35 4.54
C ILE A 131 15.51 -9.61 3.35
N ARG A 132 16.75 -10.01 3.62
CA ARG A 132 17.78 -10.31 2.61
C ARG A 132 17.35 -11.46 1.69
N SER A 133 16.85 -12.56 2.26
CA SER A 133 16.42 -13.72 1.49
C SER A 133 15.25 -13.38 0.55
N ILE A 134 14.24 -12.68 1.05
CA ILE A 134 13.07 -12.29 0.24
C ILE A 134 13.47 -11.28 -0.84
N ALA A 135 14.33 -10.30 -0.54
CA ALA A 135 14.81 -9.33 -1.51
C ALA A 135 15.50 -10.00 -2.71
N LEU A 136 16.40 -10.96 -2.44
CA LEU A 136 17.09 -11.71 -3.47
C LEU A 136 16.15 -12.67 -4.22
N GLU A 137 15.20 -13.30 -3.55
CA GLU A 137 14.20 -14.16 -4.20
C GLU A 137 13.27 -13.35 -5.13
N TYR A 138 12.87 -12.16 -4.70
CA TYR A 138 12.00 -11.23 -5.43
C TYR A 138 12.55 -10.89 -6.82
N VAL A 139 13.86 -10.64 -6.92
CA VAL A 139 14.53 -10.32 -8.19
C VAL A 139 14.92 -11.55 -9.00
N ARG A 140 15.14 -12.70 -8.35
CA ARG A 140 15.45 -13.97 -9.03
C ARG A 140 14.22 -14.62 -9.65
N THR A 141 13.04 -14.46 -9.04
CA THR A 141 11.80 -15.09 -9.48
C THR A 141 11.01 -14.13 -10.38
N ARG A 142 11.37 -14.06 -11.67
CA ARG A 142 10.79 -13.10 -12.63
C ARG A 142 9.73 -13.72 -13.56
N PRO A 143 8.68 -12.98 -13.97
CA PRO A 143 8.34 -11.61 -13.54
C PRO A 143 7.84 -11.51 -12.10
N SER A 144 8.05 -10.38 -11.45
CA SER A 144 7.60 -10.12 -10.08
C SER A 144 6.94 -8.76 -9.92
N VAL A 145 6.13 -8.61 -8.88
CA VAL A 145 5.43 -7.35 -8.57
C VAL A 145 5.34 -7.11 -7.08
N CYS A 146 5.43 -5.84 -6.69
CA CYS A 146 5.23 -5.38 -5.32
C CYS A 146 3.89 -4.65 -5.21
N ILE A 147 3.00 -5.20 -4.39
CA ILE A 147 1.68 -4.65 -4.11
C ILE A 147 1.67 -4.03 -2.70
N SER A 148 1.00 -2.89 -2.60
CA SER A 148 0.76 -2.15 -1.36
C SER A 148 -0.66 -1.63 -1.36
N TYR A 149 -1.24 -1.45 -0.18
CA TYR A 149 -2.50 -0.73 -0.04
C TYR A 149 -2.60 -0.10 1.35
N ARG A 150 -3.82 0.17 1.83
CA ARG A 150 -4.09 0.95 3.04
C ARG A 150 -3.35 0.47 4.29
N GLY A 151 -3.03 -0.82 4.43
CA GLY A 151 -2.24 -1.30 5.56
C GLY A 151 -0.80 -0.75 5.59
N ALA A 152 -0.22 -0.44 4.43
CA ALA A 152 1.11 0.17 4.33
C ALA A 152 1.05 1.70 4.16
N VAL A 153 0.01 2.23 3.49
CA VAL A 153 -0.03 3.66 3.08
C VAL A 153 -0.91 4.56 3.95
N MET A 154 -1.80 4.02 4.81
CA MET A 154 -2.62 4.85 5.73
C MET A 154 -1.91 5.12 7.07
N HIS A 155 -0.59 5.22 7.03
CA HIS A 155 0.27 5.66 8.12
C HIS A 155 0.82 7.06 7.84
N TYR A 156 1.35 7.73 8.87
CA TYR A 156 1.90 9.09 8.73
C TYR A 156 3.04 9.17 7.68
N ASN A 157 3.80 8.09 7.52
CA ASN A 157 4.88 7.92 6.54
C ASN A 157 4.42 7.22 5.25
N GLY A 158 3.12 6.96 5.07
CA GLY A 158 2.60 6.10 4.01
C GLY A 158 2.90 6.58 2.59
N VAL A 159 3.00 7.90 2.38
CA VAL A 159 3.47 8.49 1.11
C VAL A 159 4.89 8.03 0.79
N GLN A 160 5.77 8.00 1.79
CA GLN A 160 7.14 7.54 1.59
C GLN A 160 7.22 6.02 1.42
N THR A 161 6.35 5.27 2.11
CA THR A 161 6.20 3.81 1.91
C THR A 161 5.87 3.49 0.46
N GLU A 162 4.85 4.15 -0.11
CA GLU A 162 4.45 3.93 -1.49
C GLU A 162 5.55 4.33 -2.49
N ARG A 163 6.25 5.44 -2.19
CA ARG A 163 7.42 5.87 -2.94
C ARG A 163 8.55 4.84 -2.92
N ALA A 164 8.80 4.21 -1.77
CA ALA A 164 9.79 3.15 -1.63
C ALA A 164 9.37 1.87 -2.38
N VAL A 165 8.07 1.52 -2.40
CA VAL A 165 7.56 0.41 -3.23
C VAL A 165 7.87 0.67 -4.70
N LEU A 166 7.60 1.87 -5.21
CA LEU A 166 7.90 2.22 -6.59
C LEU A 166 9.40 2.28 -6.88
N MET A 167 10.22 2.70 -5.90
CA MET A 167 11.68 2.61 -6.00
C MET A 167 12.13 1.16 -6.13
N LEU A 168 11.62 0.25 -5.29
CA LEU A 168 11.94 -1.18 -5.37
C LEU A 168 11.55 -1.78 -6.72
N GLU A 169 10.38 -1.44 -7.25
CA GLU A 169 9.92 -1.87 -8.58
C GLU A 169 10.83 -1.35 -9.71
N ALA A 170 11.30 -0.10 -9.61
CA ALA A 170 12.23 0.50 -10.56
C ALA A 170 13.61 -0.18 -10.50
N LEU A 171 14.14 -0.41 -9.30
CA LEU A 171 15.40 -1.14 -9.11
C LEU A 171 15.29 -2.56 -9.67
N ALA A 172 14.21 -3.26 -9.36
CA ALA A 172 13.96 -4.61 -9.84
C ALA A 172 13.61 -4.69 -11.34
N GLY A 173 13.47 -3.56 -12.06
CA GLY A 173 13.11 -3.55 -13.48
C GLY A 173 11.74 -4.16 -13.77
N ASN A 174 10.80 -4.04 -12.82
CA ASN A 174 9.47 -4.65 -12.89
C ASN A 174 8.39 -3.67 -13.39
N ILE A 175 8.81 -2.51 -13.86
CA ILE A 175 7.93 -1.46 -14.36
C ILE A 175 7.71 -1.61 -15.87
N ASP A 176 6.45 -1.60 -16.27
CA ASP A 176 5.96 -1.64 -17.66
C ASP A 176 6.44 -2.88 -18.44
N ILE A 177 6.43 -4.03 -17.78
CA ILE A 177 6.71 -5.35 -18.36
C ILE A 177 5.54 -6.31 -18.15
N SER A 178 5.45 -7.36 -18.97
CA SER A 178 4.49 -8.45 -18.72
C SER A 178 4.82 -9.16 -17.41
N GLY A 179 3.80 -9.39 -16.58
CA GLY A 179 3.95 -9.93 -15.23
C GLY A 179 4.49 -8.93 -14.19
N GLY A 180 4.59 -7.65 -14.53
CA GLY A 180 5.05 -6.58 -13.63
C GLY A 180 3.97 -5.55 -13.33
N ARG A 181 4.41 -4.37 -12.92
CA ARG A 181 3.57 -3.19 -12.67
C ARG A 181 3.35 -2.42 -13.97
N CYS A 182 2.11 -2.36 -14.43
CA CYS A 182 1.72 -1.71 -15.68
C CYS A 182 1.10 -0.33 -15.43
N ARG A 183 1.25 0.57 -16.41
CA ARG A 183 0.59 1.87 -16.36
C ARG A 183 -0.94 1.68 -16.43
N ALA A 184 -1.66 2.30 -15.49
CA ALA A 184 -3.11 2.19 -15.52
C ALA A 184 -3.71 2.98 -16.68
N VAL A 185 -4.28 2.26 -17.65
CA VAL A 185 -5.21 2.85 -18.61
C VAL A 185 -6.59 2.98 -17.96
N GLY A 186 -7.02 4.23 -17.72
CA GLY A 186 -8.37 4.53 -17.25
C GLY A 186 -9.40 4.15 -18.31
N ALA A 187 -10.45 3.44 -17.91
CA ALA A 187 -11.56 3.14 -18.81
C ALA A 187 -12.26 4.45 -19.21
N LYS A 188 -12.26 4.76 -20.50
CA LYS A 188 -13.07 5.85 -21.05
C LYS A 188 -14.37 5.26 -21.57
N TRP A 189 -15.44 5.40 -20.80
CA TRP A 189 -16.77 5.05 -21.26
C TRP A 189 -17.24 6.09 -22.28
N LYS A 190 -17.40 5.69 -23.54
CA LYS A 190 -18.09 6.50 -24.55
C LYS A 190 -19.59 6.34 -24.32
N SER A 191 -20.15 7.15 -23.44
CA SER A 191 -21.59 7.17 -23.22
C SER A 191 -22.33 7.60 -24.49
N THR A 192 -23.22 6.77 -24.99
CA THR A 192 -24.26 7.18 -25.96
C THR A 192 -25.40 7.93 -25.28
N ILE A 193 -25.49 7.85 -23.94
CA ILE A 193 -26.45 8.57 -23.12
C ILE A 193 -25.89 9.97 -22.90
N SER A 194 -26.57 10.98 -23.44
CA SER A 194 -26.24 12.37 -23.15
C SER A 194 -26.54 12.64 -21.68
N THR A 195 -25.56 13.20 -20.95
CA THR A 195 -25.83 13.70 -19.59
C THR A 195 -26.91 14.77 -19.73
N PRO A 196 -28.09 14.63 -19.09
CA PRO A 196 -29.13 15.63 -19.22
C PRO A 196 -28.60 16.96 -18.69
N LYS A 197 -28.46 17.94 -19.59
CA LYS A 197 -28.09 19.31 -19.24
C LYS A 197 -29.32 19.97 -18.64
N GLY A 198 -29.47 19.87 -17.32
CA GLY A 198 -30.50 20.55 -16.56
C GLY A 198 -29.98 20.95 -15.18
N PRO A 199 -30.59 21.97 -14.54
CA PRO A 199 -30.22 22.31 -13.17
C PRO A 199 -30.43 21.08 -12.28
N THR A 200 -29.39 20.66 -11.57
CA THR A 200 -29.50 19.60 -10.56
C THR A 200 -30.57 20.02 -9.57
N LYS A 201 -31.64 19.23 -9.48
CA LYS A 201 -32.74 19.49 -8.55
C LYS A 201 -32.15 19.47 -7.15
N LYS A 202 -32.00 20.62 -6.50
CA LYS A 202 -31.52 20.71 -5.11
C LYS A 202 -32.42 19.80 -4.27
N LEU A 203 -31.81 18.83 -3.59
CA LEU A 203 -32.52 18.06 -2.58
C LEU A 203 -33.02 19.05 -1.53
N LYS A 204 -34.29 18.95 -1.15
CA LYS A 204 -34.82 19.68 0.00
C LYS A 204 -34.26 19.01 1.25
N ILE A 205 -33.02 19.30 1.59
CA ILE A 205 -32.44 18.92 2.87
C ILE A 205 -33.14 19.82 3.89
N LEU A 206 -33.89 19.21 4.82
CA LEU A 206 -34.38 19.92 5.99
C LEU A 206 -33.16 20.33 6.80
N ASP A 207 -32.95 21.64 6.96
CA ASP A 207 -31.98 22.14 7.94
C ASP A 207 -32.47 21.70 9.32
N GLY A 208 -31.76 20.76 9.94
CA GLY A 208 -32.03 20.36 11.31
C GLY A 208 -31.77 21.51 12.28
N GLU A 209 -32.31 21.41 13.49
CA GLU A 209 -32.16 22.46 14.48
C GLU A 209 -30.69 22.71 14.81
N LYS A 210 -30.38 24.00 15.06
CA LYS A 210 -29.01 24.49 15.27
C LYS A 210 -28.40 23.83 16.51
N GLY A 211 -27.64 22.76 16.30
CA GLY A 211 -26.99 21.97 17.36
C GLY A 211 -27.26 20.47 17.31
N ASP A 212 -28.16 19.98 16.45
CA ASP A 212 -28.32 18.55 16.22
C ASP A 212 -27.25 18.06 15.22
N SER A 213 -26.38 17.15 15.64
CA SER A 213 -25.29 16.61 14.82
C SER A 213 -25.78 15.74 13.65
N ARG A 214 -27.10 15.66 13.43
CA ARG A 214 -27.73 14.99 12.29
C ARG A 214 -27.94 15.89 11.08
N SER A 215 -27.71 17.19 11.19
CA SER A 215 -27.83 18.14 10.07
C SER A 215 -26.53 18.89 9.82
N LYS A 216 -25.57 18.20 9.19
CA LYS A 216 -24.58 18.83 8.32
C LYS A 216 -24.45 18.00 7.06
N GLY A 217 -25.25 18.37 6.06
CA GLY A 217 -25.13 17.90 4.70
C GLY A 217 -24.90 19.07 3.77
N SER A 218 -23.67 19.59 3.74
CA SER A 218 -23.10 20.10 2.48
C SER A 218 -21.58 20.02 2.52
N SER A 219 -21.09 19.01 1.79
CA SER A 219 -19.71 18.69 1.40
C SER A 219 -18.72 18.27 2.50
N GLU A 220 -18.93 17.11 3.12
CA GLU A 220 -17.88 16.22 3.65
C GLU A 220 -18.53 14.97 4.26
N GLY A 221 -17.89 13.79 4.14
CA GLY A 221 -18.09 12.70 5.09
C GLY A 221 -18.98 11.53 4.65
N GLN A 222 -18.38 10.36 4.68
CA GLN A 222 -18.90 9.05 4.31
C GLN A 222 -19.97 8.49 5.27
N SER A 223 -20.87 7.72 4.66
CA SER A 223 -21.53 6.50 5.14
C SER A 223 -21.34 6.07 6.61
N SER A 224 -22.46 6.02 7.34
CA SER A 224 -22.68 5.08 8.44
C SER A 224 -24.07 4.45 8.27
N TRP A 225 -24.14 3.40 7.46
CA TRP A 225 -25.22 2.41 7.52
C TRP A 225 -24.87 1.40 8.61
N TYR A 226 -25.44 1.56 9.80
CA TYR A 226 -25.77 0.44 10.68
C TYR A 226 -27.11 0.76 11.34
N GLY A 227 -28.13 0.00 10.94
CA GLY A 227 -29.49 0.15 11.42
C GLY A 227 -29.59 -0.14 12.92
N LYS A 228 -30.26 0.76 13.65
CA LYS A 228 -30.84 0.44 14.95
C LYS A 228 -32.13 -0.35 14.69
N HIS A 229 -32.13 -1.62 15.09
CA HIS A 229 -33.39 -2.23 15.54
C HIS A 229 -33.77 -1.59 16.88
N GLU A 230 -35.04 -1.20 16.98
CA GLU A 230 -35.67 -0.66 18.18
C GLU A 230 -35.58 -1.63 19.36
N THR A 231 -35.52 -1.10 20.58
CA THR A 231 -36.51 -1.45 21.61
C THR A 231 -36.54 -0.39 22.70
N SER A 232 -37.76 -0.09 23.09
CA SER A 232 -38.20 0.85 24.11
C SER A 232 -37.89 0.36 25.52
N ALA A 233 -37.45 1.27 26.40
CA ALA A 233 -37.81 1.24 27.82
C ALA A 233 -37.39 2.55 28.52
N ARG A 234 -38.43 3.27 28.94
CA ARG A 234 -38.59 4.23 30.04
C ARG A 234 -37.35 4.56 30.91
N ARG A 235 -37.13 5.87 31.06
CA ARG A 235 -36.54 6.47 32.27
C ARG A 235 -37.43 6.15 33.45
N ASP A 236 -36.84 5.76 34.57
CA ASP A 236 -37.28 6.20 35.90
C ASP A 236 -36.15 5.96 36.92
N HIS A 237 -36.13 6.85 37.90
CA HIS A 237 -35.41 6.83 39.18
C HIS A 237 -33.98 7.40 39.27
N ASP A 238 -33.95 8.68 39.64
CA ASP A 238 -33.04 9.19 40.67
C ASP A 238 -33.14 8.31 41.93
N HIS A 239 -32.00 7.77 42.39
CA HIS A 239 -31.72 7.59 43.81
C HIS A 239 -30.21 7.62 44.09
N ASN A 240 -29.89 8.50 45.05
CA ASN A 240 -28.63 8.73 45.72
C ASN A 240 -28.02 7.46 46.33
N LEU A 241 -26.79 7.09 45.96
CA LEU A 241 -25.92 6.22 46.76
C LEU A 241 -24.44 6.62 46.57
N SER A 242 -23.89 7.23 47.62
CA SER A 242 -22.46 7.38 47.86
C SER A 242 -21.76 6.02 47.88
N ARG A 243 -20.73 5.83 47.04
CA ARG A 243 -19.66 4.83 47.28
C ARG A 243 -18.29 5.37 46.85
N SER A 244 -17.47 5.53 47.87
CA SER A 244 -16.01 5.32 47.97
C SER A 244 -15.23 4.97 46.71
N GLY A 245 -14.08 5.62 46.57
CA GLY A 245 -13.15 5.45 45.45
C GLY A 245 -12.58 4.04 45.27
N ALA A 246 -12.36 3.71 44.01
CA ALA A 246 -11.22 2.98 43.45
C ALA A 246 -11.38 3.00 41.91
N ASP A 247 -10.25 3.14 41.22
CA ASP A 247 -10.04 2.91 39.79
C ASP A 247 -10.75 3.82 38.77
N ARG A 248 -10.11 4.98 38.56
CA ARG A 248 -10.06 5.64 37.25
C ARG A 248 -8.60 5.70 36.79
N ASP A 249 -8.05 4.55 36.39
CA ASP A 249 -6.79 4.51 35.64
C ASP A 249 -6.78 3.27 34.73
N ALA A 250 -7.43 3.41 33.57
CA ALA A 250 -7.23 2.52 32.43
C ALA A 250 -7.50 3.25 31.11
N THR A 251 -7.07 4.51 31.00
CA THR A 251 -6.75 5.07 29.68
C THR A 251 -5.38 4.54 29.30
N HIS A 252 -5.34 3.43 28.55
CA HIS A 252 -4.12 3.04 27.84
C HIS A 252 -3.80 4.16 26.84
N GLY A 253 -2.93 5.08 27.27
CA GLY A 253 -2.39 6.13 26.43
C GLY A 253 -1.63 5.50 25.28
N TYR A 254 -2.05 5.79 24.05
CA TYR A 254 -1.18 5.64 22.90
C TYR A 254 -0.05 6.65 23.07
N VAL A 255 1.09 6.17 23.54
CA VAL A 255 2.35 6.92 23.50
C VAL A 255 2.87 6.78 22.06
N PRO A 256 2.89 7.85 21.24
CA PRO A 256 3.52 7.77 19.93
C PRO A 256 4.98 7.37 20.14
N GLN A 257 5.36 6.21 19.60
CA GLN A 257 6.75 5.77 19.61
C GLN A 257 7.57 6.85 18.89
N PRO A 258 8.70 7.30 19.44
CA PRO A 258 9.60 8.19 18.75
C PRO A 258 10.23 7.39 17.60
N GLN A 259 9.58 7.39 16.44
CA GLN A 259 10.21 6.94 15.22
C GLN A 259 11.19 8.06 14.82
N GLU A 260 12.46 7.73 14.66
CA GLU A 260 13.43 8.64 14.06
C GLU A 260 12.80 9.27 12.82
N ASP A 261 12.85 10.60 12.73
CA ASP A 261 12.41 11.34 11.58
C ASP A 261 13.19 10.77 10.38
N LEU A 262 12.56 9.89 9.59
CA LEU A 262 13.18 9.21 8.44
C LEU A 262 13.59 10.21 7.35
N GLY A 263 13.48 11.51 7.64
CA GLY A 263 13.85 12.62 6.80
C GLY A 263 12.95 12.70 5.59
N THR A 264 13.14 13.76 4.82
CA THR A 264 12.66 13.78 3.45
C THR A 264 13.42 12.69 2.70
N ILE A 265 12.79 11.53 2.50
CA ILE A 265 13.32 10.50 1.60
C ILE A 265 13.41 11.16 0.22
N TRP A 266 14.63 11.19 -0.30
CA TRP A 266 14.91 11.56 -1.68
C TRP A 266 14.44 10.39 -2.53
N VAL A 267 13.31 10.57 -3.21
CA VAL A 267 12.72 9.49 -4.01
C VAL A 267 12.88 9.83 -5.47
N VAL A 268 13.29 8.79 -6.18
CA VAL A 268 13.10 8.53 -7.60
C VAL A 268 11.70 8.98 -8.03
N ASN A 269 11.62 10.03 -8.85
CA ASN A 269 10.42 10.34 -9.62
C ASN A 269 10.56 9.71 -10.99
N VAL A 270 9.50 9.07 -11.49
CA VAL A 270 9.52 8.44 -12.83
C VAL A 270 8.89 9.39 -13.85
N TYR A 271 9.58 9.66 -14.95
CA TYR A 271 9.13 10.58 -16.01
C TYR A 271 9.11 9.90 -17.39
N GLY A 272 8.24 10.39 -18.30
CA GLY A 272 8.45 10.24 -19.75
C GLY A 272 8.18 8.87 -20.40
N MET A 273 7.53 7.92 -19.73
CA MET A 273 7.18 6.61 -20.35
C MET A 273 5.96 6.72 -21.28
N ASN A 274 6.16 7.18 -22.52
CA ASN A 274 5.10 7.28 -23.54
C ASN A 274 5.05 6.10 -24.52
N ASP A 275 6.11 5.29 -24.60
CA ASP A 275 6.13 4.06 -25.39
C ASP A 275 6.31 2.86 -24.47
N SER A 276 5.41 1.89 -24.58
CA SER A 276 5.49 0.61 -23.88
C SER A 276 6.85 -0.02 -24.12
N ARG A 277 7.57 -0.46 -23.07
CA ARG A 277 8.78 -1.28 -23.24
C ARG A 277 8.38 -2.51 -24.08
N GLY A 278 8.77 -2.49 -25.36
CA GLY A 278 8.43 -3.53 -26.33
C GLY A 278 8.83 -4.90 -25.79
N GLY A 279 7.91 -5.86 -25.92
CA GLY A 279 8.11 -7.22 -25.43
C GLY A 279 9.34 -7.90 -26.02
N SER A 280 9.82 -8.90 -25.27
CA SER A 280 10.92 -9.82 -25.57
C SER A 280 12.35 -9.29 -25.39
N ASP A 281 12.67 -8.79 -24.20
CA ASP A 281 13.94 -9.18 -23.59
C ASP A 281 13.80 -9.25 -22.07
N SER A 282 13.75 -10.48 -21.55
CA SER A 282 13.72 -10.75 -20.10
C SER A 282 15.12 -10.87 -19.51
N SER A 283 16.15 -10.64 -20.31
CA SER A 283 17.50 -10.46 -19.81
C SER A 283 17.66 -9.02 -19.32
N LEU A 284 17.67 -8.86 -17.99
CA LEU A 284 18.34 -7.71 -17.42
C LEU A 284 19.82 -7.85 -17.83
N ASP A 285 20.38 -6.85 -18.50
CA ASP A 285 21.84 -6.66 -18.59
C ASP A 285 22.33 -6.32 -17.16
N LEU A 286 22.39 -7.35 -16.32
CA LEU A 286 22.97 -7.30 -14.99
C LEU A 286 24.48 -7.15 -15.17
N VAL A 287 25.01 -6.00 -14.76
CA VAL A 287 26.47 -5.76 -14.67
C VAL A 287 27.04 -6.58 -13.52
#